data_AF-A0A0N8QZ33-F1
#
_entry.id   AF-A0A0N8QZ33-F1
#
_cell.length_a   1.000
_cell.length_b   1.000
_cell.length_c   1.000
_cell.angle_alpha   90.00
_cell.angle_beta   90.00
_cell.angle_gamma   90.00
#
_symmetry.space_group_name_H-M   'P 1'
#
loop_
_entity.id
_entity.type
_entity.pdbx_description
1 polymer ?
#
loop_
_entity_poly.entity_id
_entity_poly.type
_entity_poly.pdbx_seq_one_letter_code
_entity_poly.pdbx_strand_id
1 'polypeptide(L)'
;MYKIMAALTFLAITSATLTGCNEKEGSQGNAATAKTTYYSSDKCAIDSIAGKTGASVYVPRGLVEFSGWAIDTANQDAPKEIRLRLSGYKGTPTTFKDPVIVDRPDLVKVFNNEKLLKTGFALKADLSPLESGGYSVVIEIPGTTSSTLCQTKVLLVIE
;
A
#
# COMPACT_ATOMS: atom_id res chain seq x y z
N MET A 1 65.60 39.69 22.48
CA MET A 1 65.33 39.65 23.93
C MET A 1 63.84 39.42 24.13
N TYR A 2 63.48 38.50 25.03
CA TYR A 2 62.12 38.06 25.44
C TYR A 2 61.25 37.40 24.34
N LYS A 3 61.07 36.07 24.27
CA LYS A 3 60.49 35.04 25.16
C LYS A 3 58.94 35.00 25.15
N ILE A 4 58.43 33.75 25.05
CA ILE A 4 57.13 33.21 25.56
C ILE A 4 55.90 33.53 24.69
N MET A 5 54.92 32.66 24.42
CA MET A 5 54.70 31.22 24.66
C MET A 5 53.58 30.72 23.73
N ALA A 6 53.51 29.39 23.59
CA ALA A 6 52.49 28.64 22.87
C ALA A 6 51.06 28.88 23.39
N ALA A 7 50.09 28.80 22.48
CA ALA A 7 48.71 28.43 22.78
C ALA A 7 48.15 27.62 21.60
N LEU A 8 48.29 26.29 21.70
CA LEU A 8 47.55 25.33 20.88
C LEU A 8 46.13 25.26 21.43
N THR A 9 45.18 25.93 20.79
CA THR A 9 43.75 25.75 21.06
C THR A 9 43.23 24.57 20.25
N PHE A 10 43.12 23.42 20.91
CA PHE A 10 42.33 22.29 20.42
C PHE A 10 40.84 22.69 20.44
N LEU A 11 40.24 22.87 19.26
CA LEU A 11 38.78 22.89 19.13
C LEU A 11 38.27 21.45 19.26
N ALA A 12 37.69 21.12 20.40
CA ALA A 12 36.96 19.87 20.59
C ALA A 12 35.63 19.94 19.82
N ILE A 13 35.51 19.13 18.77
CA ILE A 13 34.24 18.91 18.06
C ILE A 13 33.43 17.91 18.91
N THR A 14 32.49 18.40 19.71
CA THR A 14 31.49 17.55 20.35
C THR A 14 30.36 17.28 19.36
N SER A 15 30.49 16.20 18.60
CA SER A 15 29.38 15.64 17.84
C SER A 15 28.37 15.06 18.82
N ALA A 16 27.29 15.80 19.10
CA ALA A 16 26.11 15.25 19.76
C ALA A 16 25.42 14.29 18.80
N THR A 17 25.67 12.98 18.96
CA THR A 17 24.80 11.96 18.38
C THR A 17 23.47 12.03 19.13
N LEU A 18 22.42 12.52 18.47
CA LEU A 18 21.04 12.29 18.89
C LEU A 18 20.78 10.79 18.77
N THR A 19 21.13 10.05 19.82
CA THR A 19 20.73 8.66 19.99
C THR A 19 19.22 8.63 20.21
N GLY A 20 18.59 7.72 19.47
CA GLY A 20 17.15 7.61 19.35
C GLY A 20 16.44 7.44 20.70
N CYS A 21 15.16 7.83 20.66
CA CYS A 21 14.19 7.59 21.72
C CYS A 21 14.25 6.11 22.14
N ASN A 22 14.78 5.87 23.33
CA ASN A 22 14.84 4.57 23.97
C ASN A 22 13.56 4.44 24.82
N GLU A 23 12.49 3.90 24.23
CA GLU A 23 11.32 3.47 25.01
C GLU A 23 11.63 2.14 25.68
N LYS A 24 11.47 2.15 27.01
CA LYS A 24 11.83 1.10 27.95
C LYS A 24 11.09 -0.20 27.65
N GLU A 25 11.83 -1.31 27.69
CA GLU A 25 11.27 -2.65 27.80
C GLU A 25 10.50 -2.82 29.13
N GLY A 26 9.26 -3.29 29.00
CA GLY A 26 8.42 -3.80 30.08
C GLY A 26 7.64 -5.00 29.56
N SER A 27 8.10 -6.18 29.92
CA SER A 27 7.55 -7.49 29.55
C SER A 27 6.14 -7.71 30.10
N GLN A 28 5.19 -8.11 29.24
CA GLN A 28 4.22 -9.16 29.55
C GLN A 28 3.64 -9.74 28.25
N GLY A 29 3.71 -11.06 28.14
CA GLY A 29 3.52 -11.79 26.89
C GLY A 29 2.15 -11.62 26.25
N ASN A 30 2.16 -11.59 24.92
CA ASN A 30 1.10 -12.08 24.05
C ASN A 30 1.79 -12.43 22.72
N ALA A 31 1.38 -13.54 22.10
CA ALA A 31 1.92 -14.04 20.84
C ALA A 31 2.25 -12.88 19.89
N ALA A 32 3.50 -12.77 19.46
CA ALA A 32 3.92 -11.73 18.55
C ALA A 32 3.02 -11.79 17.30
N THR A 33 2.04 -10.89 17.23
CA THR A 33 1.29 -10.63 16.01
C THR A 33 2.35 -10.28 14.98
N ALA A 34 2.68 -11.23 14.10
CA ALA A 34 3.75 -11.05 13.14
C ALA A 34 3.49 -9.74 12.39
N LYS A 35 4.35 -8.75 12.60
CA LYS A 35 4.18 -7.42 12.00
C LYS A 35 4.35 -7.60 10.50
N THR A 36 3.26 -7.54 9.75
CA THR A 36 3.31 -7.61 8.28
C THR A 36 4.08 -6.40 7.76
N THR A 37 5.18 -6.66 7.04
CA THR A 37 5.92 -5.62 6.33
C THR A 37 5.14 -5.21 5.08
N TYR A 38 4.94 -3.91 4.88
CA TYR A 38 4.28 -3.41 3.68
C TYR A 38 5.28 -2.77 2.72
N TYR A 39 5.19 -3.13 1.43
CA TYR A 39 5.94 -2.51 0.34
C TYR A 39 4.99 -1.74 -0.57
N SER A 40 5.43 -0.61 -1.13
CA SER A 40 4.63 0.12 -2.12
C SER A 40 4.88 -0.40 -3.54
N SER A 41 3.86 -0.31 -4.39
CA SER A 41 3.96 -0.54 -5.82
C SER A 41 3.09 0.46 -6.58
N ASP A 42 3.45 0.71 -7.84
CA ASP A 42 2.69 1.51 -8.80
C ASP A 42 2.17 0.68 -9.99
N LYS A 43 2.40 -0.65 -9.98
CA LYS A 43 2.03 -1.56 -11.06
C LYS A 43 0.64 -2.15 -10.87
N CYS A 44 -0.35 -1.26 -10.87
CA CYS A 44 -1.77 -1.60 -10.91
C CYS A 44 -2.57 -0.47 -11.54
N ALA A 45 -3.81 -0.77 -11.92
CA ALA A 45 -4.81 0.26 -12.18
C ALA A 45 -6.21 -0.23 -11.81
N ILE A 46 -7.09 0.73 -11.55
CA ILE A 46 -8.53 0.53 -11.54
C ILE A 46 -9.03 0.82 -12.96
N ASP A 47 -9.65 -0.17 -13.58
CA ASP A 47 -10.27 -0.01 -14.89
C ASP A 47 -11.65 0.65 -14.72
N SER A 48 -12.44 0.24 -13.73
CA SER A 48 -13.71 0.90 -13.40
C SER A 48 -14.18 0.65 -11.96
N ILE A 49 -15.06 1.54 -11.47
CA ILE A 49 -15.82 1.37 -10.23
C ILE A 49 -17.29 1.65 -10.55
N ALA A 50 -18.18 0.70 -10.30
CA ALA A 50 -19.59 0.74 -10.73
C ALA A 50 -19.73 1.04 -12.24
N GLY A 51 -18.81 0.54 -13.07
CA GLY A 51 -18.77 0.82 -14.51
C GLY A 51 -18.34 2.26 -14.88
N LYS A 52 -17.97 3.09 -13.91
CA LYS A 52 -17.50 4.47 -14.11
C LYS A 52 -15.97 4.51 -14.06
N THR A 53 -15.40 5.49 -14.75
CA THR A 53 -13.95 5.78 -14.76
C THR A 53 -13.70 7.24 -14.37
N GLY A 54 -12.48 7.54 -13.92
CA GLY A 54 -12.08 8.90 -13.57
C GLY A 54 -11.16 8.95 -12.35
N ALA A 55 -10.58 10.14 -12.09
CA ALA A 55 -9.76 10.38 -10.91
C ALA A 55 -10.58 10.38 -9.61
N SER A 56 -11.87 10.67 -9.70
CA SER A 56 -12.82 10.55 -8.59
C SER A 56 -14.09 9.87 -9.08
N VAL A 57 -14.55 8.86 -8.35
CA VAL A 57 -15.76 8.10 -8.70
C VAL A 57 -16.74 8.15 -7.54
N TYR A 58 -17.95 8.64 -7.84
CA TYR A 58 -19.04 8.77 -6.88
C TYR A 58 -19.99 7.57 -7.00
N VAL A 59 -20.25 6.92 -5.88
CA VAL A 59 -21.14 5.75 -5.80
C VAL A 59 -22.06 5.87 -4.58
N PRO A 60 -23.30 5.37 -4.65
CA PRO A 60 -24.12 5.24 -3.46
C PRO A 60 -23.54 4.17 -2.54
N ARG A 61 -23.92 4.21 -1.26
CA ARG A 61 -23.81 3.04 -0.38
C ARG A 61 -24.53 1.82 -0.98
N GLY A 62 -23.93 0.65 -0.84
CA GLY A 62 -24.47 -0.61 -1.38
C GLY A 62 -23.43 -1.47 -2.07
N LEU A 63 -23.88 -2.47 -2.82
CA LEU A 63 -23.00 -3.37 -3.55
C LEU A 63 -22.42 -2.69 -4.79
N VAL A 64 -21.09 -2.54 -4.81
CA VAL A 64 -20.35 -1.88 -5.89
C VAL A 64 -19.33 -2.84 -6.49
N GLU A 65 -19.27 -2.90 -7.82
CA GLU A 65 -18.27 -3.67 -8.54
C GLU A 65 -17.03 -2.81 -8.83
N PHE A 66 -15.85 -3.38 -8.57
CA PHE A 66 -14.53 -2.83 -8.85
C PHE A 66 -13.86 -3.75 -9.86
N SER A 67 -13.27 -3.19 -10.91
CA SER A 67 -12.44 -3.94 -11.84
C SER A 67 -11.10 -3.26 -12.07
N GLY A 68 -10.09 -4.04 -12.39
CA GLY A 68 -8.74 -3.53 -12.57
C GLY A 68 -7.73 -4.63 -12.81
N TRP A 69 -6.47 -4.29 -12.59
CA TRP A 69 -5.36 -5.22 -12.64
C TRP A 69 -4.28 -4.84 -11.64
N ALA A 70 -3.50 -5.82 -11.21
CA ALA A 70 -2.32 -5.59 -10.39
C ALA A 70 -1.25 -6.65 -10.70
N ILE A 71 0.02 -6.26 -10.64
CA ILE A 71 1.16 -7.14 -10.84
C ILE A 71 1.82 -7.38 -9.48
N ASP A 72 2.13 -8.65 -9.18
CA ASP A 72 3.03 -8.96 -8.08
C ASP A 72 4.46 -8.59 -8.51
N THR A 73 4.86 -7.37 -8.17
CA THR A 73 6.16 -6.83 -8.53
C THR A 73 7.33 -7.54 -7.85
N ALA A 74 7.10 -8.24 -6.74
CA ALA A 74 8.14 -9.01 -6.07
C ALA A 74 8.53 -10.24 -6.90
N ASN A 75 7.55 -10.89 -7.54
CA ASN A 75 7.75 -12.10 -8.32
C ASN A 75 7.69 -11.88 -9.86
N GLN A 76 7.30 -10.69 -10.31
CA GLN A 76 7.05 -10.36 -11.72
C GLN A 76 6.03 -11.32 -12.36
N ASP A 77 4.94 -11.56 -11.64
CA ASP A 77 3.92 -12.57 -11.95
C ASP A 77 2.50 -12.03 -11.67
N ALA A 78 1.48 -12.78 -12.06
CA ALA A 78 0.12 -12.59 -11.58
C ALA A 78 0.05 -12.78 -10.05
N PRO A 79 -0.67 -11.90 -9.33
CA PRO A 79 -0.89 -12.09 -7.89
C PRO A 79 -1.61 -13.41 -7.60
N LYS A 80 -1.14 -14.14 -6.58
CA LYS A 80 -1.82 -15.34 -6.08
C LYS A 80 -3.09 -15.02 -5.30
N GLU A 81 -3.12 -13.84 -4.69
CA GLU A 81 -4.26 -13.29 -3.97
C GLU A 81 -4.30 -11.78 -4.23
N ILE A 82 -5.50 -11.24 -4.37
CA ILE A 82 -5.76 -9.81 -4.53
C ILE A 82 -6.79 -9.40 -3.50
N ARG A 83 -6.52 -8.31 -2.79
CA ARG A 83 -7.45 -7.69 -1.83
C ARG A 83 -7.66 -6.23 -2.20
N LEU A 84 -8.92 -5.79 -2.14
CA LEU A 84 -9.25 -4.38 -2.23
C LEU A 84 -9.27 -3.79 -0.81
N ARG A 85 -8.49 -2.75 -0.58
CA ARG A 85 -8.48 -1.98 0.67
C ARG A 85 -9.05 -0.60 0.42
N LEU A 86 -10.09 -0.26 1.16
CA LEU A 86 -10.67 1.09 1.19
C LEU A 86 -10.30 1.76 2.50
N SER A 87 -9.53 2.84 2.44
CA SER A 87 -9.14 3.60 3.64
C SER A 87 -9.74 4.99 3.61
N GLY A 88 -10.69 5.24 4.52
CA GLY A 88 -11.30 6.55 4.75
C GLY A 88 -10.59 7.33 5.87
N TYR A 89 -11.19 8.44 6.30
CA TYR A 89 -10.59 9.36 7.29
C TYR A 89 -10.29 8.72 8.67
N LYS A 90 -11.01 7.65 9.03
CA LYS A 90 -10.77 6.89 10.28
C LYS A 90 -9.46 6.10 10.28
N GLY A 91 -8.77 6.02 9.14
CA GLY A 91 -7.43 5.44 9.02
C GLY A 91 -7.36 3.91 9.05
N THR A 92 -8.36 3.21 9.60
CA THR A 92 -8.44 1.74 9.51
C THR A 92 -9.05 1.32 8.16
N PRO A 93 -8.33 0.56 7.32
CA PRO A 93 -8.84 0.11 6.04
C PRO A 93 -9.90 -0.98 6.21
N THR A 94 -10.93 -0.93 5.38
CA THR A 94 -11.84 -2.05 5.15
C THR A 94 -11.32 -2.88 3.99
N THR A 95 -11.21 -4.19 4.17
CA THR A 95 -10.61 -5.11 3.20
C THR A 95 -11.65 -6.05 2.62
N PHE A 96 -11.70 -6.13 1.29
CA PHE A 96 -12.54 -7.04 0.52
C PHE A 96 -11.64 -8.05 -0.21
N LYS A 97 -12.12 -9.29 -0.33
CA LYS A 97 -11.35 -10.45 -0.79
C LYS A 97 -12.09 -11.23 -1.86
N ASP A 98 -11.44 -12.26 -2.38
CA ASP A 98 -12.02 -13.23 -3.31
C ASP A 98 -12.51 -12.61 -4.63
N PRO A 99 -11.68 -11.83 -5.34
CA PRO A 99 -12.05 -11.35 -6.66
C PRO A 99 -12.14 -12.49 -7.67
N VAL A 100 -12.94 -12.28 -8.70
CA VAL A 100 -12.90 -13.08 -9.92
C VAL A 100 -11.68 -12.64 -10.73
N ILE A 101 -10.84 -13.60 -11.12
CA ILE A 101 -9.66 -13.34 -11.96
C ILE A 101 -10.07 -13.16 -13.42
N VAL A 102 -9.49 -12.16 -14.07
CA VAL A 102 -9.77 -11.77 -15.46
C VAL A 102 -8.49 -11.78 -16.28
N ASP A 103 -8.58 -12.28 -17.51
CA ASP A 103 -7.43 -12.38 -18.41
C ASP A 103 -7.05 -11.01 -18.99
N ARG A 104 -5.74 -10.71 -19.00
CA ARG A 104 -5.14 -9.46 -19.46
C ARG A 104 -4.07 -9.69 -20.53
N PRO A 105 -4.45 -10.15 -21.73
CA PRO A 105 -3.50 -10.36 -22.83
C PRO A 105 -2.86 -9.06 -23.32
N ASP A 106 -3.47 -7.91 -23.05
CA ASP A 106 -2.89 -6.58 -23.27
C ASP A 106 -1.65 -6.34 -22.40
N LEU A 107 -1.69 -6.74 -21.12
CA LEU A 107 -0.56 -6.60 -20.22
C LEU A 107 0.58 -7.56 -20.58
N VAL A 108 0.24 -8.79 -21.01
CA VAL A 108 1.24 -9.73 -21.56
C VAL A 108 2.02 -9.09 -22.70
N LYS A 109 1.33 -8.40 -23.62
CA LYS A 109 1.98 -7.72 -24.76
C LYS A 109 2.80 -6.52 -24.33
N VAL A 110 2.25 -5.66 -23.46
CA VAL A 110 2.92 -4.42 -23.01
C VAL A 110 4.20 -4.73 -22.24
N PHE A 111 4.17 -5.74 -21.38
CA PHE A 111 5.31 -6.11 -20.53
C PHE A 111 6.14 -7.27 -21.09
N ASN A 112 5.76 -7.84 -22.23
CA ASN A 112 6.37 -9.02 -22.83
C ASN A 112 6.57 -10.17 -21.81
N ASN A 113 5.53 -10.46 -21.04
CA ASN A 113 5.58 -11.46 -19.96
C ASN A 113 4.25 -12.23 -19.87
N GLU A 114 4.25 -13.48 -20.31
CA GLU A 114 3.06 -14.36 -20.35
C GLU A 114 2.48 -14.65 -18.96
N LYS A 115 3.31 -14.59 -17.91
CA LYS A 115 2.87 -14.79 -16.52
C LYS A 115 1.85 -13.75 -16.06
N LEU A 116 1.79 -12.61 -16.74
CA LEU A 116 0.87 -11.53 -16.42
C LEU A 116 -0.55 -11.73 -16.96
N LEU A 117 -0.82 -12.84 -17.65
CA LEU A 117 -2.14 -13.10 -18.21
C LEU A 117 -3.26 -13.04 -17.16
N LYS A 118 -3.00 -13.50 -15.93
CA LYS A 118 -4.01 -13.61 -14.85
C LYS A 118 -3.94 -12.48 -13.82
N THR A 119 -3.52 -11.29 -14.25
CA THR A 119 -3.36 -10.10 -13.37
C THR A 119 -4.63 -9.26 -13.21
N GLY A 120 -5.63 -9.48 -14.06
CA GLY A 120 -6.90 -8.76 -14.00
C GLY A 120 -7.80 -9.28 -12.88
N PHE A 121 -8.64 -8.41 -12.35
CA PHE A 121 -9.60 -8.75 -11.30
C PHE A 121 -10.94 -8.03 -11.50
N ALA A 122 -12.00 -8.65 -11.00
CA ALA A 122 -13.30 -8.05 -10.75
C ALA A 122 -13.81 -8.46 -9.36
N LEU A 123 -14.28 -7.51 -8.56
CA LEU A 123 -14.68 -7.73 -7.17
C LEU A 123 -15.95 -6.95 -6.85
N LYS A 124 -16.89 -7.58 -6.15
CA LYS A 124 -18.05 -6.88 -5.58
C LYS A 124 -17.80 -6.61 -4.10
N ALA A 125 -17.92 -5.35 -3.71
CA ALA A 125 -17.76 -4.89 -2.34
C ALA A 125 -19.07 -4.30 -1.83
N ASP A 126 -19.55 -4.77 -0.68
CA ASP A 126 -20.69 -4.16 -0.01
C ASP A 126 -20.22 -2.93 0.79
N LEU A 127 -20.59 -1.75 0.28
CA LEU A 127 -20.26 -0.46 0.86
C LEU A 127 -21.31 0.02 1.87
N SER A 128 -22.38 -0.73 2.10
CA SER A 128 -23.42 -0.38 3.07
C SER A 128 -22.87 -0.11 4.48
N PRO A 129 -21.86 -0.82 5.00
CA PRO A 129 -21.30 -0.54 6.32
C PRO A 129 -20.39 0.69 6.38
N LEU A 130 -19.96 1.22 5.23
CA LEU A 130 -19.04 2.34 5.14
C LEU A 130 -19.80 3.66 5.24
N GLU A 131 -19.18 4.65 5.89
CA GLU A 131 -19.73 6.00 5.99
C GLU A 131 -19.56 6.73 4.65
N SER A 132 -20.41 7.73 4.41
CA SER A 132 -20.23 8.60 3.26
C SER A 132 -18.94 9.41 3.40
N GLY A 133 -18.23 9.63 2.29
CA GLY A 133 -16.96 10.35 2.27
C GLY A 133 -15.95 9.80 1.26
N GLY A 134 -14.74 10.39 1.29
CA GLY A 134 -13.63 10.00 0.43
C GLY A 134 -12.83 8.81 0.97
N TYR A 135 -12.53 7.86 0.09
CA TYR A 135 -11.76 6.67 0.36
C TYR A 135 -10.62 6.52 -0.64
N SER A 136 -9.43 6.30 -0.13
CA SER A 136 -8.32 5.83 -0.96
C SER A 136 -8.57 4.37 -1.37
N VAL A 137 -8.36 4.09 -2.64
CA VAL A 137 -8.49 2.76 -3.22
C VAL A 137 -7.09 2.16 -3.36
N VAL A 138 -6.82 1.07 -2.63
CA VAL A 138 -5.52 0.39 -2.63
C VAL A 138 -5.74 -1.08 -2.95
N ILE A 139 -4.91 -1.61 -3.85
CA ILE A 139 -4.87 -3.05 -4.12
C ILE A 139 -3.74 -3.65 -3.29
N GLU A 140 -4.07 -4.58 -2.42
CA GLU A 140 -3.12 -5.33 -1.61
C GLU A 140 -2.88 -6.70 -2.23
N ILE A 141 -1.61 -7.06 -2.37
CA ILE A 141 -1.15 -8.38 -2.79
C ILE A 141 -0.41 -9.00 -1.60
N PRO A 142 -1.07 -9.92 -0.87
CA PRO A 142 -0.45 -10.60 0.26
C PRO A 142 0.70 -11.53 -0.18
N GLY A 143 1.81 -11.45 0.53
CA GLY A 143 2.90 -12.42 0.52
C GLY A 143 2.92 -13.23 1.81
N THR A 144 3.98 -14.03 2.00
CA THR A 144 4.13 -14.91 3.17
C THR A 144 4.43 -14.15 4.46
N THR A 145 5.30 -13.14 4.39
CA THR A 145 5.75 -12.32 5.53
C THR A 145 5.58 -10.82 5.30
N SER A 146 5.13 -10.44 4.10
CA SER A 146 4.95 -9.06 3.67
C SER A 146 3.71 -8.91 2.80
N SER A 147 3.33 -7.69 2.48
CA SER A 147 2.27 -7.39 1.53
C SER A 147 2.65 -6.21 0.66
N THR A 148 2.38 -6.31 -0.63
CA THR A 148 2.57 -5.21 -1.56
C THR A 148 1.27 -4.40 -1.62
N LEU A 149 1.35 -3.11 -1.33
CA LEU A 149 0.25 -2.15 -1.45
C LEU A 149 0.43 -1.34 -2.72
N CYS A 150 -0.41 -1.60 -3.71
CA CYS A 150 -0.47 -0.80 -4.91
C CYS A 150 -1.49 0.33 -4.75
N GLN A 151 -0.98 1.56 -4.64
CA GLN A 151 -1.81 2.75 -4.51
C GLN A 151 -2.37 3.13 -5.87
N THR A 152 -3.70 3.07 -6.00
CA THR A 152 -4.37 3.49 -7.22
C THR A 152 -4.50 5.01 -7.24
N LYS A 153 -4.67 5.59 -8.42
CA LYS A 153 -4.87 7.04 -8.59
C LYS A 153 -6.34 7.46 -8.49
N VAL A 154 -7.22 6.57 -8.05
CA VAL A 154 -8.67 6.81 -7.98
C VAL A 154 -9.07 7.12 -6.54
N LEU A 155 -9.78 8.24 -6.36
CA LEU A 155 -10.50 8.56 -5.14
C LEU A 155 -11.93 8.01 -5.26
N LEU A 156 -12.32 7.08 -4.39
CA LEU A 156 -13.71 6.67 -4.26
C LEU A 156 -14.43 7.67 -3.37
N VAL A 157 -15.62 8.12 -3.77
CA VAL A 157 -16.51 8.94 -2.95
C VAL A 157 -17.81 8.16 -2.74
N ILE A 158 -18.10 7.83 -1.49
CA ILE A 158 -19.35 7.17 -1.10
C ILE A 158 -20.35 8.26 -0.70
N GLU A 159 -21.53 8.23 -1.31
CA GLU A 159 -22.66 9.15 -1.03
C GLU A 159 -23.75 8.46 -0.20
#